data_AF-W4N8W8-F1
#
_entry.id   AF-W4N8W8-F1
#
_cell.length_a   1.000
_cell.length_b   1.000
_cell.length_c   1.000
_cell.angle_alpha   90.00
_cell.angle_beta   90.00
_cell.angle_gamma   90.00
#
_symmetry.space_group_name_H-M   'P 1'
#
loop_
_entity.id
_entity.type
_entity.pdbx_description
1 polymer ?
#
loop_
_entity_poly.entity_id
_entity_poly.type
_entity_poly.pdbx_seq_one_letter_code
_entity_poly.pdbx_strand_id
1 'polypeptide(L)'
;MKEYFRYYTPVLVLMGISLLLFLAGAGLEILFKEVWNNITGLEMDDMGGYTFLFSAPLIMMGALSGFLLRRASLLLLIISGFVFCIMTLTRLYKRHRNRNGR
;
A
#
# COMPACT_ATOMS: atom_id res chain seq x y z
N MET A 1 6.04 -22.93 20.40
CA MET A 1 6.22 -21.60 19.78
C MET A 1 6.49 -21.66 18.27
N LYS A 2 7.34 -22.57 17.75
CA LYS A 2 7.69 -22.65 16.31
C LYS A 2 6.49 -22.79 15.33
N GLU A 3 5.47 -23.57 15.67
CA GLU A 3 4.29 -23.74 14.80
C GLU A 3 3.41 -22.48 14.68
N TYR A 4 3.37 -21.65 15.72
CA TYR A 4 2.62 -20.40 15.68
C TYR A 4 3.27 -19.41 14.71
N PHE A 5 4.59 -19.30 14.76
CA PHE A 5 5.34 -18.39 13.91
C PHE A 5 5.13 -18.72 12.43
N ARG A 6 5.26 -20.01 12.05
CA ARG A 6 5.11 -20.47 10.67
C ARG A 6 3.71 -20.24 10.11
N TYR A 7 2.68 -20.29 10.95
CA TYR A 7 1.28 -20.11 10.54
C TYR A 7 0.89 -18.64 10.35
N TYR A 8 1.46 -17.72 11.14
CA TYR A 8 1.22 -16.27 10.99
C TYR A 8 2.25 -15.57 10.09
N THR A 9 3.34 -16.25 9.72
CA THR A 9 4.35 -15.74 8.77
C THR A 9 3.73 -15.15 7.49
N PRO A 10 2.78 -15.81 6.79
CA PRO A 10 2.19 -15.23 5.57
C PRO A 10 1.42 -13.93 5.83
N VAL A 11 0.74 -13.80 6.99
CA VAL A 11 0.01 -12.58 7.37
C VAL A 11 1.00 -11.45 7.66
N LEU A 12 2.08 -11.74 8.38
CA LEU A 12 3.15 -10.78 8.66
C LEU A 12 3.84 -10.31 7.37
N VAL A 13 4.11 -11.22 6.44
CA VAL A 13 4.68 -10.90 5.13
C VAL A 13 3.72 -10.02 4.33
N LEU A 14 2.43 -10.35 4.30
CA LEU A 14 1.41 -9.52 3.62
C LEU A 14 1.30 -8.12 4.23
N MET A 15 1.33 -8.01 5.56
CA MET A 15 1.37 -6.70 6.24
C MET A 15 2.64 -5.93 5.87
N GLY A 16 3.80 -6.59 5.85
CA GLY A 16 5.06 -5.97 5.46
C GLY A 16 5.04 -5.45 4.02
N ILE A 17 4.55 -6.26 3.08
CA ILE A 17 4.38 -5.87 1.67
C ILE A 17 3.40 -4.71 1.54
N SER A 18 2.26 -4.77 2.24
CA SER A 18 1.27 -3.67 2.27
C SER A 18 1.91 -2.38 2.76
N LEU A 19 2.69 -2.43 3.84
CA LEU A 19 3.38 -1.27 4.40
C LEU A 19 4.40 -0.69 3.40
N LEU A 20 5.19 -1.54 2.74
CA LEU A 20 6.16 -1.10 1.73
C LEU A 20 5.47 -0.45 0.52
N LEU A 21 4.39 -1.03 0.03
CA LEU A 21 3.60 -0.47 -1.06
C LEU A 21 2.95 0.87 -0.67
N PHE A 22 2.46 0.97 0.57
CA PHE A 22 1.92 2.21 1.09
C PHE A 22 2.99 3.30 1.17
N LEU A 23 4.17 2.97 1.68
CA LEU A 23 5.29 3.91 1.80
C LEU A 23 5.81 4.34 0.42
N ALA A 24 5.92 3.41 -0.53
CA ALA A 24 6.29 3.72 -1.91
C ALA A 24 5.25 4.61 -2.59
N GLY A 25 3.95 4.30 -2.43
CA GLY A 25 2.86 5.10 -2.98
C GLY A 25 2.81 6.52 -2.39
N ALA A 26 2.97 6.65 -1.06
CA ALA A 26 3.02 7.94 -0.39
C ALA A 26 4.28 8.75 -0.79
N GLY A 27 5.43 8.09 -0.90
CA GLY A 27 6.66 8.72 -1.37
C GLY A 27 6.55 9.24 -2.81
N LEU A 28 5.94 8.47 -3.70
CA LEU A 28 5.63 8.88 -5.07
C LEU A 28 4.67 10.08 -5.11
N GLU A 29 3.59 10.06 -4.33
CA GLU A 29 2.65 11.19 -4.25
C GLU A 29 3.36 12.48 -3.82
N ILE A 30 4.24 12.41 -2.81
CA ILE A 30 4.99 13.58 -2.31
C ILE A 30 5.98 14.07 -3.37
N LEU A 31 6.78 13.16 -3.94
CA LEU A 31 7.78 13.48 -4.94
C LEU A 31 7.15 14.17 -6.16
N PHE A 32 6.07 13.59 -6.69
CA PHE A 32 5.40 14.17 -7.87
C PHE A 32 4.67 15.47 -7.56
N LYS A 33 4.15 15.64 -6.33
CA LYS A 33 3.57 16.92 -5.91
C LYS A 33 4.63 18.01 -5.80
N GLU A 34 5.81 17.68 -5.30
CA GLU A 34 6.93 18.63 -5.18
C GLU A 34 7.50 18.98 -6.56
N VAL A 35 7.68 17.99 -7.43
CA VAL A 35 8.08 18.22 -8.84
C VAL A 35 7.04 19.07 -9.56
N TRP A 36 5.75 18.81 -9.38
CA TRP A 36 4.69 19.64 -9.95
C TRP A 36 4.82 21.10 -9.49
N ASN A 37 4.97 21.32 -8.18
CA ASN A 37 5.06 22.65 -7.59
C ASN A 37 6.27 23.43 -8.13
N ASN A 38 7.41 22.76 -8.31
CA ASN A 38 8.61 23.35 -8.91
C ASN A 38 8.40 23.74 -10.37
N ILE A 39 7.73 22.92 -11.18
CA ILE A 39 7.51 23.22 -12.59
C ILE A 39 6.46 24.32 -12.76
N THR A 40 5.41 24.36 -11.94
CA THR A 40 4.41 25.44 -11.98
C THR A 40 4.95 26.80 -11.55
N GLY A 41 6.09 26.84 -10.85
CA GLY A 41 6.74 28.08 -10.43
C GLY A 41 7.71 28.68 -11.46
N LEU A 42 7.94 28.02 -12.59
CA LEU A 42 8.79 28.52 -13.67
C LEU A 42 8.05 29.59 -14.49
N GLU A 43 8.79 30.60 -14.97
CA GLU A 43 8.25 31.55 -15.95
C GLU A 43 7.82 30.79 -17.23
N MET A 44 6.67 31.19 -17.78
CA MET A 44 6.07 30.58 -18.96
C MET A 44 6.59 31.27 -20.23
N ASP A 45 7.90 31.33 -20.37
CA ASP A 45 8.59 31.61 -21.62
C ASP A 45 8.58 30.35 -22.52
N ASP A 46 8.85 30.50 -23.82
CA ASP A 46 8.62 29.45 -24.82
C ASP A 46 9.23 28.10 -24.42
N MET A 47 10.42 28.08 -23.80
CA MET A 47 11.04 26.86 -23.27
C MET A 47 10.33 26.28 -22.03
N GLY A 48 9.86 27.11 -21.11
CA GLY A 48 9.08 26.69 -19.93
C GLY A 48 7.76 26.03 -20.32
N GLY A 49 7.08 26.56 -21.34
CA GLY A 49 5.83 26.00 -21.86
C GLY A 49 5.97 24.59 -22.46
N TYR A 50 7.03 24.34 -23.24
CA TYR A 50 7.31 22.99 -23.75
C TYR A 50 7.66 22.02 -22.62
N THR A 51 8.46 22.46 -21.65
CA THR A 51 8.85 21.62 -20.51
C THR A 51 7.62 21.17 -19.74
N PHE A 52 6.66 22.08 -19.49
CA PHE A 52 5.39 21.78 -18.85
C PHE A 52 4.52 20.80 -19.65
N LEU A 53 4.41 20.98 -20.97
CA LEU A 53 3.61 20.11 -21.86
C LEU A 53 4.08 18.66 -21.87
N PHE A 54 5.39 18.41 -21.83
CA PHE A 54 5.96 17.06 -21.85
C PHE A 54 6.09 16.46 -20.44
N SER A 55 6.32 17.27 -19.41
CA SER A 55 6.46 16.79 -18.03
C SER A 55 5.12 16.53 -17.36
N ALA A 56 4.07 17.30 -17.67
CA ALA A 56 2.76 17.17 -17.03
C ALA A 56 2.12 15.78 -17.21
N PRO A 57 2.12 15.15 -18.40
CA PRO A 57 1.64 13.78 -18.55
C PRO A 57 2.44 12.78 -17.73
N LEU A 58 3.77 12.95 -17.67
CA LEU A 58 4.67 12.08 -16.92
C LEU A 58 4.40 12.18 -15.40
N ILE A 59 4.21 13.40 -14.90
CA ILE A 59 3.86 13.68 -13.51
C ILE A 59 2.48 13.16 -13.17
N MET A 60 1.50 13.32 -14.06
CA MET A 60 0.15 12.81 -13.88
C MET A 60 0.14 11.28 -13.80
N MET A 61 0.89 10.59 -14.68
CA MET A 61 1.06 9.14 -14.62
C MET A 61 1.76 8.71 -13.32
N GLY A 62 2.77 9.48 -12.89
CA GLY A 62 3.44 9.30 -11.61
C GLY A 62 2.49 9.39 -10.41
N ALA A 63 1.69 10.46 -10.33
CA ALA A 63 0.70 10.66 -9.28
C ALA A 63 -0.38 9.56 -9.28
N LEU A 64 -0.87 9.16 -10.47
CA LEU A 64 -1.81 8.05 -10.61
C LEU A 64 -1.21 6.73 -10.10
N SER A 65 0.06 6.45 -10.40
CA SER A 65 0.75 5.26 -9.92
C SER A 65 0.86 5.26 -8.38
N GLY A 66 1.19 6.40 -7.77
CA GLY A 66 1.24 6.56 -6.32
C GLY A 66 -0.13 6.32 -5.66
N PHE A 67 -1.18 6.91 -6.23
CA PHE A 67 -2.56 6.71 -5.77
C PHE A 67 -3.00 5.24 -5.87
N LEU A 68 -2.70 4.57 -6.98
CA LEU A 68 -3.01 3.16 -7.20
C LEU A 68 -2.26 2.25 -6.20
N LEU A 69 -0.97 2.50 -5.98
CA LEU A 69 -0.16 1.80 -4.97
C LEU A 69 -0.75 1.94 -3.57
N ARG A 70 -1.19 3.15 -3.22
CA ARG A 70 -1.82 3.42 -1.93
C ARG A 70 -3.16 2.70 -1.79
N ARG A 71 -4.01 2.70 -2.83
CA ARG A 71 -5.28 1.94 -2.84
C ARG A 71 -5.03 0.43 -2.74
N ALA A 72 -4.07 -0.09 -3.49
CA ALA A 72 -3.71 -1.50 -3.48
C ALA A 72 -3.18 -1.94 -2.10
N SER A 73 -2.32 -1.13 -1.47
CA SER A 73 -1.82 -1.42 -0.13
C SER A 73 -2.93 -1.51 0.92
N LEU A 74 -3.91 -0.60 0.87
CA LEU A 74 -5.08 -0.63 1.77
C LEU A 74 -5.92 -1.89 1.55
N LEU A 75 -6.16 -2.28 0.29
CA LEU A 75 -6.88 -3.52 -0.01
C LEU A 75 -6.15 -4.75 0.55
N LEU A 76 -4.83 -4.82 0.34
CA LEU A 76 -3.99 -5.89 0.90
C LEU A 76 -4.04 -5.91 2.43
N LEU A 77 -4.05 -4.74 3.07
CA LEU A 77 -4.16 -4.63 4.53
C LEU A 77 -5.48 -5.21 5.03
N ILE A 78 -6.60 -4.83 4.40
CA ILE A 78 -7.95 -5.32 4.74
C ILE A 78 -8.01 -6.85 4.57
N ILE A 79 -7.51 -7.37 3.45
CA ILE A 79 -7.47 -8.82 3.19
C ILE A 79 -6.63 -9.52 4.25
N SER A 80 -5.45 -8.98 4.59
CA SER A 80 -4.58 -9.57 5.61
C SER A 80 -5.27 -9.63 7.00
N GLY A 81 -6.00 -8.58 7.37
CA GLY A 81 -6.78 -8.52 8.61
C GLY A 81 -7.95 -9.50 8.62
N PHE A 82 -8.64 -9.65 7.49
CA PHE A 82 -9.73 -10.61 7.34
C PHE A 82 -9.24 -12.06 7.47
N VAL A 83 -8.14 -12.39 6.80
CA VAL A 83 -7.47 -13.71 6.91
C VAL A 83 -7.04 -13.97 8.35
N PHE A 84 -6.44 -12.98 9.01
CA PHE A 84 -6.07 -13.09 10.42
C PHE A 84 -7.27 -13.39 11.32
N CYS A 85 -8.39 -12.67 11.12
CA CYS A 85 -9.62 -12.85 11.89
C CYS A 85 -10.25 -14.24 11.71
N ILE A 86 -10.31 -14.74 10.47
CA ILE A 86 -10.76 -16.11 10.19
C ILE A 86 -9.85 -17.12 10.90
N MET A 87 -8.53 -16.96 10.80
CA MET A 87 -7.57 -17.87 11.43
C MET A 87 -7.73 -17.93 12.96
N THR A 88 -7.94 -16.79 13.63
CA THR A 88 -8.18 -16.75 15.08
C THR A 88 -9.53 -17.37 15.46
N LEU A 89 -10.59 -17.10 14.70
CA LEU A 89 -11.92 -17.70 14.93
C LEU A 89 -11.91 -19.21 14.78
N THR A 90 -11.30 -19.76 13.72
CA THR A 90 -11.19 -21.21 13.53
C THR A 90 -10.46 -21.87 14.70
N ARG A 91 -9.42 -21.21 15.25
CA ARG A 91 -8.70 -21.70 16.42
C ARG A 91 -9.53 -21.64 17.69
N LEU A 92 -10.23 -20.53 17.95
CA LEU A 92 -11.14 -20.40 19.08
C LEU A 92 -12.22 -21.47 19.05
N TYR A 93 -12.84 -21.67 17.88
CA TYR A 93 -13.86 -22.69 17.67
C TYR A 93 -13.32 -24.11 17.92
N LYS A 94 -12.17 -24.46 17.33
CA LYS A 94 -11.52 -25.77 17.55
C LYS A 94 -11.16 -25.99 19.01
N ARG A 95 -10.71 -24.95 19.72
CA ARG A 95 -10.39 -25.01 21.16
C ARG A 95 -11.64 -25.20 22.01
N HIS A 96 -12.76 -24.54 21.67
CA HIS A 96 -14.03 -24.69 22.36
C HIS A 96 -14.63 -26.09 22.16
N ARG A 97 -14.59 -26.61 20.93
CA ARG A 97 -15.05 -27.96 20.59
C ARG A 97 -14.27 -29.05 21.34
N ASN A 98 -12.93 -28.90 21.44
CA ASN A 98 -12.11 -29.82 22.24
C ASN A 98 -12.34 -29.71 23.75
N ARG A 99 -12.91 -28.61 24.25
CA ARG A 99 -13.25 -28.43 25.67
C ARG A 99 -14.62 -29.01 26.04
N ASN A 100 -15.60 -28.95 25.13
CA ASN A 100 -16.94 -29.50 25.36
C ASN A 100 -17.09 -30.99 24.99
N GLY A 101 -16.06 -31.59 24.37
CA GLY A 101 -16.01 -33.02 24.02
C GLY A 101 -15.24 -33.90 25.03
N ARG A 102 -14.89 -33.36 26.19
CA ARG A 102 -14.41 -34.06 27.39
C ARG A 102 -15.38 -33.79 28.52
#